data_AF-A0AAD0JMZ7-F1
#
_entry.id   AF-A0AAD0JMZ7-F1
#
_cell.length_a   1.000
_cell.length_b   1.000
_cell.length_c   1.000
_cell.angle_alpha   90.00
_cell.angle_beta   90.00
_cell.angle_gamma   90.00
#
_symmetry.space_group_name_H-M   'P 1'
#
loop_
_entity.id
_entity.type
_entity.pdbx_description
1 polymer ?
#
loop_
_entity_poly.entity_id
_entity_poly.type
_entity_poly.pdbx_seq_one_letter_code
_entity_poly.pdbx_strand_id
1 'polypeptide(L)'
;MDMSDDSNDPWQPVRAFVALRMDADAFEAVLYRDAALAAALEAARPLPAWLPLPDLYSWACSLDLARADDLLNLRSVLAQVLPGGEGEVEVDQAARKAADARDRALRSAQPRWLSLDEGYLAHWLAGHGEDAPDVLRAALQAHIRAHFLSVKRPPRWLQEAAWPIEQGHPLRFIGQLPLGDHAHDDAFVYVFQRGDGSCWTIVQHA
;
A
#
# COMPACT_ATOMS: atom_id res chain seq x y z
N MET A 1 -19.29 -35.76 -24.94
CA MET A 1 -18.41 -35.45 -23.79
C MET A 1 -17.35 -34.56 -24.40
N ASP A 2 -17.69 -33.29 -24.51
CA ASP A 2 -16.88 -32.30 -25.21
C ASP A 2 -15.81 -31.88 -24.22
N MET A 3 -14.55 -32.26 -24.49
CA MET A 3 -13.42 -31.69 -23.78
C MET A 3 -13.16 -30.34 -24.42
N SER A 4 -13.92 -29.34 -23.96
CA SER A 4 -13.60 -27.94 -24.25
C SER A 4 -12.18 -27.67 -23.76
N ASP A 5 -11.38 -27.23 -24.70
CA ASP A 5 -9.98 -26.86 -24.58
C ASP A 5 -9.84 -25.72 -23.54
N ASP A 6 -9.61 -26.07 -22.27
CA ASP A 6 -9.34 -25.15 -21.15
C ASP A 6 -8.06 -24.30 -21.36
N SER A 7 -7.31 -24.53 -22.45
CA SER A 7 -6.07 -23.82 -22.77
C SER A 7 -6.27 -22.36 -23.19
N ASN A 8 -7.50 -21.87 -23.35
CA ASN A 8 -7.76 -20.52 -23.88
C ASN A 8 -8.87 -19.75 -23.12
N ASP A 9 -9.11 -20.05 -21.84
CA ASP A 9 -10.00 -19.23 -21.00
C ASP A 9 -9.33 -17.87 -20.70
N PRO A 10 -9.83 -16.74 -21.25
CA PRO A 10 -9.24 -15.42 -21.00
C PRO A 10 -9.35 -14.99 -19.53
N TRP A 11 -10.17 -15.66 -18.71
CA TRP A 11 -10.31 -15.37 -17.28
C TRP A 11 -9.32 -16.14 -16.39
N GLN A 12 -8.52 -17.06 -16.94
CA GLN A 12 -7.54 -17.83 -16.18
C GLN A 12 -6.55 -16.93 -15.39
N PRO A 13 -5.98 -15.85 -15.98
CA PRO A 13 -5.10 -14.95 -15.24
C PRO A 13 -5.82 -14.24 -14.10
N VAL A 14 -7.08 -13.84 -14.32
CA VAL A 14 -7.93 -13.20 -13.30
C VAL A 14 -8.19 -14.17 -12.13
N ARG A 15 -8.53 -15.43 -12.43
CA ARG A 15 -8.71 -16.47 -11.40
C ARG A 15 -7.44 -16.68 -10.59
N ALA A 16 -6.27 -16.78 -11.26
CA ALA A 16 -4.99 -16.94 -10.57
C ALA A 16 -4.66 -15.73 -9.68
N PHE A 17 -4.92 -14.51 -10.15
CA PHE A 17 -4.67 -13.28 -9.43
C PHE A 17 -5.58 -13.08 -8.22
N VAL A 18 -6.88 -13.30 -8.38
CA VAL A 18 -7.86 -13.26 -7.28
C VAL A 18 -7.57 -14.36 -6.26
N ALA A 19 -7.12 -15.54 -6.71
CA ALA A 19 -6.71 -16.64 -5.84
C ALA A 19 -5.38 -16.42 -5.12
N LEU A 20 -4.68 -15.29 -5.33
CA LEU A 20 -3.33 -15.02 -4.79
C LEU A 20 -2.24 -15.99 -5.29
N ARG A 21 -2.48 -16.69 -6.41
CA ARG A 21 -1.49 -17.56 -7.09
C ARG A 21 -0.65 -16.81 -8.12
N MET A 22 -1.01 -15.55 -8.39
CA MET A 22 -0.31 -14.61 -9.25
C MET A 22 -0.17 -13.29 -8.49
N ASP A 23 1.05 -12.74 -8.49
CA ASP A 23 1.33 -11.44 -7.88
C ASP A 23 0.90 -10.27 -8.77
N ALA A 24 1.02 -9.04 -8.24
CA ALA A 24 0.59 -7.83 -8.94
C ALA A 24 1.39 -7.56 -10.21
N ASP A 25 2.72 -7.71 -10.16
CA ASP A 25 3.61 -7.44 -11.30
C ASP A 25 3.36 -8.43 -12.45
N ALA A 26 3.20 -9.71 -12.12
CA ALA A 26 2.88 -10.74 -13.09
C ALA A 26 1.48 -10.51 -13.70
N PHE A 27 0.50 -10.15 -12.88
CA PHE A 27 -0.85 -9.84 -13.39
C PHE A 27 -0.85 -8.59 -14.27
N GLU A 28 -0.17 -7.53 -13.87
CA GLU A 28 -0.03 -6.30 -14.65
C GLU A 28 0.64 -6.57 -16.01
N ALA A 29 1.72 -7.37 -16.02
CA ALA A 29 2.38 -7.77 -17.25
C ALA A 29 1.46 -8.55 -18.20
N VAL A 30 0.59 -9.41 -17.67
CA VAL A 30 -0.41 -10.14 -18.47
C VAL A 30 -1.53 -9.21 -18.94
N LEU A 31 -2.02 -8.33 -18.07
CA LEU A 31 -3.06 -7.34 -18.39
C LEU A 31 -2.69 -6.51 -19.62
N TYR A 32 -1.44 -6.07 -19.73
CA TYR A 32 -0.99 -5.27 -20.88
C TYR A 32 -0.65 -6.08 -22.14
N ARG A 33 -0.45 -7.40 -22.04
CA ARG A 33 0.04 -8.23 -23.16
C ARG A 33 -1.01 -9.14 -23.77
N ASP A 34 -1.99 -9.57 -22.98
CA ASP A 34 -3.00 -10.53 -23.41
C ASP A 34 -4.24 -9.81 -23.97
N ALA A 35 -4.37 -9.82 -25.28
CA ALA A 35 -5.49 -9.21 -25.98
C ALA A 35 -6.84 -9.92 -25.70
N ALA A 36 -6.82 -11.21 -25.40
CA ALA A 36 -8.04 -11.96 -25.09
C ALA A 36 -8.55 -11.59 -23.70
N LEU A 37 -7.64 -11.45 -22.73
CA LEU A 37 -7.98 -10.91 -21.40
C LEU A 37 -8.51 -9.47 -21.49
N ALA A 38 -7.82 -8.60 -22.25
CA ALA A 38 -8.26 -7.22 -22.43
C ALA A 38 -9.68 -7.15 -22.99
N ALA A 39 -9.97 -7.88 -24.08
CA ALA A 39 -11.30 -7.96 -24.66
C ALA A 39 -12.36 -8.52 -23.69
N ALA A 40 -11.99 -9.52 -22.87
CA ALA A 40 -12.89 -10.07 -21.86
C ALA A 40 -13.24 -9.05 -20.77
N LEU A 41 -12.26 -8.27 -20.29
CA LEU A 41 -12.46 -7.20 -19.31
C LEU A 41 -13.24 -6.01 -19.89
N GLU A 42 -13.01 -5.66 -21.16
CA GLU A 42 -13.79 -4.64 -21.87
C GLU A 42 -15.27 -5.02 -21.99
N ALA A 43 -15.54 -6.30 -22.29
CA ALA A 43 -16.88 -6.85 -22.45
C ALA A 43 -17.57 -7.23 -21.12
N ALA A 44 -16.84 -7.31 -20.01
CA ALA A 44 -17.34 -7.79 -18.73
C ALA A 44 -18.51 -6.93 -18.22
N ARG A 45 -19.64 -7.56 -17.89
CA ARG A 45 -20.83 -6.90 -17.36
C ARG A 45 -21.50 -7.81 -16.31
N PRO A 46 -22.22 -7.25 -15.32
CA PRO A 46 -22.42 -5.82 -15.05
C PRO A 46 -21.19 -5.16 -14.41
N LEU A 47 -21.03 -3.84 -14.59
CA LEU A 47 -19.99 -3.05 -13.92
C LEU A 47 -20.53 -2.47 -12.61
N PRO A 48 -19.68 -2.29 -11.58
CA PRO A 48 -20.05 -1.51 -10.40
C PRO A 48 -20.48 -0.08 -10.79
N ALA A 49 -21.56 0.42 -10.20
CA ALA A 49 -22.14 1.72 -10.56
C ALA A 49 -21.21 2.93 -10.30
N TRP A 50 -20.21 2.76 -9.44
CA TRP A 50 -19.22 3.77 -9.09
C TRP A 50 -17.99 3.76 -10.00
N LEU A 51 -17.86 2.80 -10.92
CA LEU A 51 -16.70 2.69 -11.80
C LEU A 51 -16.62 3.93 -12.72
N PRO A 52 -15.53 4.71 -12.68
CA PRO A 52 -15.46 6.01 -13.37
C PRO A 52 -15.21 5.90 -14.88
N LEU A 53 -14.82 4.72 -15.37
CA LEU A 53 -14.34 4.47 -16.73
C LEU A 53 -15.30 3.55 -17.50
N PRO A 54 -15.26 3.54 -18.85
CA PRO A 54 -16.25 2.85 -19.67
C PRO A 54 -16.25 1.33 -19.52
N ASP A 55 -15.14 0.76 -19.04
CA ASP A 55 -14.94 -0.67 -18.89
C ASP A 55 -13.88 -1.00 -17.81
N LEU A 56 -13.82 -2.28 -17.41
CA LEU A 56 -12.89 -2.75 -16.38
C LEU A 56 -11.44 -2.71 -16.82
N TYR A 57 -11.17 -2.89 -18.12
CA TYR A 57 -9.81 -2.92 -18.64
C TYR A 57 -9.15 -1.55 -18.46
N SER A 58 -9.81 -0.51 -18.98
CA SER A 58 -9.39 0.88 -18.86
C SER A 58 -9.21 1.29 -17.39
N TRP A 59 -10.12 0.84 -16.52
CA TRP A 59 -10.01 1.09 -15.09
C TRP A 59 -8.81 0.37 -14.46
N ALA A 60 -8.63 -0.92 -14.72
CA ALA A 60 -7.49 -1.69 -14.20
C ALA A 60 -6.14 -1.08 -14.62
N CYS A 61 -6.02 -0.61 -15.86
CA CYS A 61 -4.82 0.08 -16.35
C CYS A 61 -4.59 1.48 -15.74
N SER A 62 -5.59 2.07 -15.07
CA SER A 62 -5.46 3.39 -14.41
C SER A 62 -4.97 3.31 -12.96
N LEU A 63 -4.92 2.10 -12.40
CA LEU A 63 -4.56 1.83 -11.01
C LEU A 63 -3.04 1.72 -10.84
N ASP A 64 -2.53 2.10 -9.68
CA ASP A 64 -1.15 1.83 -9.28
C ASP A 64 -1.14 0.60 -8.36
N LEU A 65 -0.79 -0.58 -8.91
CA LEU A 65 -0.85 -1.85 -8.17
C LEU A 65 0.21 -1.97 -7.06
N ALA A 66 1.13 -1.01 -6.94
CA ALA A 66 2.00 -0.88 -5.78
C ALA A 66 1.25 -0.32 -4.55
N ARG A 67 0.10 0.35 -4.75
CA ARG A 67 -0.80 0.80 -3.69
C ARG A 67 -1.72 -0.37 -3.28
N ALA A 68 -1.74 -0.70 -2.01
CA ALA A 68 -2.56 -1.77 -1.44
C ALA A 68 -4.06 -1.50 -1.62
N ASP A 69 -4.50 -0.24 -1.52
CA ASP A 69 -5.91 0.13 -1.76
C ASP A 69 -6.33 -0.20 -3.20
N ASP A 70 -5.53 0.20 -4.19
CA ASP A 70 -5.79 -0.05 -5.61
C ASP A 70 -5.74 -1.55 -5.92
N LEU A 71 -4.74 -2.26 -5.39
CA LEU A 71 -4.61 -3.71 -5.52
C LEU A 71 -5.81 -4.46 -4.92
N LEU A 72 -6.27 -4.06 -3.73
CA LEU A 72 -7.40 -4.67 -3.05
C LEU A 72 -8.70 -4.40 -3.80
N ASN A 73 -8.91 -3.15 -4.23
CA ASN A 73 -10.08 -2.74 -5.00
C ASN A 73 -10.15 -3.53 -6.31
N LEU A 74 -9.04 -3.62 -7.05
CA LEU A 74 -8.97 -4.39 -8.28
C LEU A 74 -9.34 -5.85 -8.06
N ARG A 75 -8.71 -6.52 -7.09
CA ARG A 75 -9.01 -7.92 -6.78
C ARG A 75 -10.47 -8.14 -6.37
N SER A 76 -11.03 -7.23 -5.57
CA SER A 76 -12.43 -7.32 -5.15
C SER A 76 -13.39 -7.16 -6.31
N VAL A 77 -13.16 -6.21 -7.21
CA VAL A 77 -14.01 -6.01 -8.40
C VAL A 77 -13.87 -7.19 -9.34
N LEU A 78 -12.65 -7.67 -9.58
CA LEU A 78 -12.41 -8.85 -10.41
C LEU A 78 -13.08 -10.12 -9.86
N ALA A 79 -13.10 -10.30 -8.53
CA ALA A 79 -13.82 -11.40 -7.89
C ALA A 79 -15.34 -11.34 -8.15
N GLN A 80 -15.91 -10.14 -8.14
CA GLN A 80 -17.35 -9.93 -8.38
C GLN A 80 -17.76 -10.16 -9.84
N VAL A 81 -16.88 -9.84 -10.80
CA VAL A 81 -17.18 -9.90 -12.24
C VAL A 81 -16.74 -11.21 -12.90
N LEU A 82 -16.03 -12.07 -12.17
CA LEU A 82 -15.58 -13.38 -12.65
C LEU A 82 -16.78 -14.25 -13.08
N PRO A 83 -16.76 -14.85 -14.28
CA PRO A 83 -17.77 -15.81 -14.69
C PRO A 83 -17.80 -17.00 -13.73
N GLY A 84 -18.97 -17.29 -13.13
CA GLY A 84 -19.13 -18.31 -12.09
C GLY A 84 -19.17 -17.75 -10.65
N GLY A 85 -18.83 -16.46 -10.48
CA GLY A 85 -18.94 -15.72 -9.21
C GLY A 85 -17.81 -15.99 -8.21
N GLU A 86 -17.84 -15.27 -7.09
CA GLU A 86 -16.80 -15.27 -6.05
C GLU A 86 -16.52 -16.67 -5.45
N GLY A 87 -17.50 -17.57 -5.49
CA GLY A 87 -17.42 -18.91 -4.88
C GLY A 87 -16.56 -19.93 -5.64
N GLU A 88 -16.15 -19.65 -6.88
CA GLU A 88 -15.33 -20.57 -7.67
C GLU A 88 -13.82 -20.41 -7.45
N VAL A 89 -13.39 -19.36 -6.76
CA VAL A 89 -11.96 -19.07 -6.58
C VAL A 89 -11.49 -19.52 -5.21
N GLU A 90 -10.83 -20.68 -5.16
CA GLU A 90 -10.14 -21.11 -3.95
C GLU A 90 -8.87 -20.27 -3.73
N VAL A 91 -8.95 -19.34 -2.77
CA VAL A 91 -7.84 -18.49 -2.35
C VAL A 91 -6.71 -19.33 -1.78
N ASP A 92 -5.49 -19.08 -2.25
CA ASP A 92 -4.28 -19.65 -1.68
C ASP A 92 -4.06 -19.11 -0.26
N GLN A 93 -4.38 -19.96 0.72
CA GLN A 93 -4.25 -19.64 2.14
C GLN A 93 -2.79 -19.45 2.57
N ALA A 94 -1.83 -20.09 1.89
CA ALA A 94 -0.41 -19.90 2.18
C ALA A 94 0.05 -18.52 1.70
N ALA A 95 -0.33 -18.13 0.49
CA ALA A 95 -0.08 -16.80 -0.05
C ALA A 95 -0.74 -15.71 0.81
N ARG A 96 -2.00 -15.92 1.23
CA ARG A 96 -2.68 -14.99 2.14
C ARG A 96 -1.95 -14.84 3.46
N LYS A 97 -1.55 -15.95 4.07
CA LYS A 97 -0.80 -15.95 5.34
C LYS A 97 0.56 -15.26 5.18
N ALA A 98 1.23 -15.43 4.06
CA ALA A 98 2.49 -14.74 3.76
C ALA A 98 2.30 -13.22 3.65
N ALA A 99 1.27 -12.77 2.94
CA ALA A 99 0.91 -11.36 2.84
C ALA A 99 0.58 -10.76 4.23
N ASP A 100 -0.26 -11.43 5.02
CA ASP A 100 -0.62 -10.97 6.37
C ASP A 100 0.61 -10.92 7.32
N ALA A 101 1.57 -11.84 7.15
CA ALA A 101 2.81 -11.85 7.91
C ALA A 101 3.72 -10.67 7.52
N ARG A 102 3.83 -10.37 6.22
CA ARG A 102 4.58 -9.23 5.69
C ARG A 102 4.01 -7.91 6.20
N ASP A 103 2.70 -7.73 6.10
CA ASP A 103 1.97 -6.60 6.63
C ASP A 103 2.21 -6.36 8.12
N ARG A 104 2.15 -7.44 8.91
CA ARG A 104 2.41 -7.39 10.34
C ARG A 104 3.85 -7.00 10.63
N ALA A 105 4.80 -7.50 9.85
CA ALA A 105 6.21 -7.14 9.98
C ALA A 105 6.41 -5.63 9.76
N LEU A 106 5.87 -5.07 8.67
CA LEU A 106 5.95 -3.64 8.35
C LEU A 106 5.33 -2.76 9.44
N ARG A 107 4.13 -3.10 9.91
CA ARG A 107 3.48 -2.37 11.02
C ARG A 107 4.26 -2.48 12.33
N SER A 108 4.82 -3.66 12.64
CA SER A 108 5.57 -3.89 13.88
C SER A 108 6.98 -3.27 13.89
N ALA A 109 7.52 -2.92 12.72
CA ALA A 109 8.80 -2.25 12.59
C ALA A 109 8.71 -0.76 12.98
N GLN A 110 7.55 -0.15 12.80
CA GLN A 110 7.33 1.27 13.02
C GLN A 110 7.14 1.57 14.52
N PRO A 111 7.95 2.46 15.10
CA PRO A 111 7.77 2.88 16.49
C PRO A 111 6.53 3.78 16.63
N ARG A 112 5.94 3.86 17.83
CA ARG A 112 4.70 4.63 18.08
C ARG A 112 4.75 6.12 17.71
N TRP A 113 5.95 6.69 17.58
CA TRP A 113 6.18 8.09 17.20
C TRP A 113 6.34 8.31 15.70
N LEU A 114 6.20 7.25 14.88
CA LEU A 114 6.31 7.31 13.43
C LEU A 114 5.19 6.50 12.79
N SER A 115 4.55 7.10 11.80
CA SER A 115 3.63 6.43 10.90
C SER A 115 4.07 6.76 9.48
N LEU A 116 4.54 5.76 8.75
CA LEU A 116 4.90 5.87 7.34
C LEU A 116 3.67 5.58 6.50
N ASP A 117 3.36 6.49 5.60
CA ASP A 117 2.28 6.27 4.65
C ASP A 117 2.62 5.17 3.63
N GLU A 118 1.58 4.70 2.95
CA GLU A 118 1.66 3.66 1.95
C GLU A 118 2.62 4.00 0.80
N GLY A 119 2.65 5.25 0.35
CA GLY A 119 3.52 5.68 -0.75
C GLY A 119 4.99 5.62 -0.37
N TYR A 120 5.33 6.04 0.85
CA TYR A 120 6.69 5.92 1.38
C TYR A 120 7.11 4.46 1.52
N LEU A 121 6.23 3.61 2.07
CA LEU A 121 6.50 2.18 2.23
C LEU A 121 6.66 1.49 0.88
N ALA A 122 5.79 1.78 -0.10
CA ALA A 122 5.89 1.22 -1.45
C ALA A 122 7.23 1.57 -2.12
N HIS A 123 7.66 2.83 -2.03
CA HIS A 123 8.95 3.25 -2.56
C HIS A 123 10.13 2.53 -1.88
N TRP A 124 10.08 2.38 -0.55
CA TRP A 124 11.10 1.65 0.20
C TRP A 124 11.11 0.14 -0.14
N LEU A 125 9.93 -0.45 -0.34
CA LEU A 125 9.74 -1.86 -0.66
C LEU A 125 10.18 -2.25 -2.07
N ALA A 126 10.28 -1.30 -3.00
CA ALA A 126 10.80 -1.56 -4.35
C ALA A 126 12.21 -2.21 -4.33
N GLY A 127 12.98 -2.01 -3.25
CA GLY A 127 14.27 -2.66 -3.03
C GLY A 127 14.24 -3.96 -2.19
N HIS A 128 13.06 -4.39 -1.72
CA HIS A 128 12.88 -5.45 -0.71
C HIS A 128 11.70 -6.39 -1.04
N GLY A 129 11.39 -6.60 -2.32
CA GLY A 129 10.22 -7.36 -2.78
C GLY A 129 10.17 -8.79 -2.23
N GLU A 130 11.29 -9.51 -2.26
CA GLU A 130 11.35 -10.95 -1.92
C GLU A 130 11.75 -11.25 -0.47
N ASP A 131 12.03 -10.23 0.34
CA ASP A 131 12.54 -10.45 1.68
C ASP A 131 11.51 -11.12 2.59
N ALA A 132 12.00 -12.02 3.44
CA ALA A 132 11.19 -12.67 4.47
C ALA A 132 10.69 -11.62 5.51
N PRO A 133 9.52 -11.83 6.14
CA PRO A 133 8.94 -10.86 7.08
C PRO A 133 9.88 -10.37 8.19
N ASP A 134 10.68 -11.26 8.78
CA ASP A 134 11.62 -10.88 9.84
C ASP A 134 12.80 -10.04 9.31
N VAL A 135 13.24 -10.31 8.08
CA VAL A 135 14.30 -9.55 7.40
C VAL A 135 13.78 -8.15 7.07
N LEU A 136 12.58 -8.04 6.49
CA LEU A 136 11.90 -6.76 6.24
C LEU A 136 11.76 -5.93 7.50
N ARG A 137 11.30 -6.55 8.59
CA ARG A 137 11.14 -5.87 9.87
C ARG A 137 12.47 -5.28 10.34
N ALA A 138 13.53 -6.09 10.33
CA ALA A 138 14.85 -5.65 10.76
C ALA A 138 15.42 -4.55 9.86
N ALA A 139 15.27 -4.69 8.54
CA ALA A 139 15.70 -3.73 7.53
C ALA A 139 14.97 -2.39 7.69
N LEU A 140 13.64 -2.40 7.84
CA LEU A 140 12.85 -1.19 8.06
C LEU A 140 13.21 -0.51 9.40
N GLN A 141 13.43 -1.30 10.46
CA GLN A 141 13.91 -0.75 11.74
C GLN A 141 15.30 -0.13 11.64
N ALA A 142 16.20 -0.69 10.83
CA ALA A 142 17.51 -0.11 10.57
C ALA A 142 17.39 1.19 9.76
N HIS A 143 16.57 1.17 8.70
CA HIS A 143 16.25 2.35 7.88
C HIS A 143 15.68 3.50 8.72
N ILE A 144 14.68 3.21 9.56
CA ILE A 144 14.07 4.20 10.45
C ILE A 144 15.13 4.82 11.37
N ARG A 145 16.01 4.01 11.95
CA ARG A 145 17.08 4.49 12.84
C ARG A 145 18.12 5.36 12.11
N ALA A 146 18.40 5.06 10.85
CA ALA A 146 19.38 5.79 10.06
C ALA A 146 18.85 7.14 9.56
N HIS A 147 17.55 7.22 9.22
CA HIS A 147 16.98 8.36 8.51
C HIS A 147 16.08 9.25 9.38
N PHE A 148 15.33 8.69 10.34
CA PHE A 148 14.40 9.47 11.18
C PHE A 148 15.12 9.97 12.43
N LEU A 149 15.95 10.99 12.22
CA LEU A 149 16.87 11.50 13.22
C LEU A 149 16.21 12.52 14.16
N SER A 150 16.54 12.43 15.44
CA SER A 150 16.13 13.36 16.49
C SER A 150 17.33 13.87 17.27
N VAL A 151 17.36 15.16 17.63
CA VAL A 151 18.45 15.74 18.45
C VAL A 151 18.51 15.16 19.86
N LYS A 152 17.37 14.86 20.48
CA LYS A 152 17.30 14.28 21.84
C LYS A 152 16.44 13.04 21.87
N ARG A 153 15.13 13.22 21.90
CA ARG A 153 14.12 12.15 21.95
C ARG A 153 13.15 12.34 20.81
N PRO A 154 12.57 11.26 20.27
CA PRO A 154 11.54 11.36 19.26
C PRO A 154 10.32 12.17 19.76
N PRO A 155 9.51 12.73 18.84
CA PRO A 155 8.33 13.49 19.18
C PRO A 155 7.32 12.64 19.96
N ARG A 156 6.64 13.29 20.90
CA ARG A 156 5.43 12.79 21.54
C ARG A 156 4.26 13.54 20.94
N TRP A 157 3.64 12.93 19.93
CA TRP A 157 2.48 13.47 19.23
C TRP A 157 1.28 13.53 20.17
N LEU A 158 0.51 14.62 20.06
CA LEU A 158 -0.82 14.75 20.68
C LEU A 158 -1.83 13.89 19.91
N GLN A 159 -1.74 13.95 18.58
CA GLN A 159 -2.58 13.24 17.64
C GLN A 159 -1.77 12.16 16.92
N GLU A 160 -2.16 11.82 15.69
CA GLU A 160 -1.42 10.89 14.85
C GLU A 160 0.01 11.39 14.54
N ALA A 161 0.91 10.43 14.37
CA ALA A 161 2.31 10.72 14.06
C ALA A 161 2.42 11.28 12.64
N ALA A 162 2.86 12.53 12.52
CA ALA A 162 2.96 13.25 11.26
C ALA A 162 4.41 13.69 10.99
N TRP A 163 5.33 12.72 10.89
CA TRP A 163 6.74 13.06 10.64
C TRP A 163 6.90 13.62 9.21
N PRO A 164 7.35 14.88 9.04
CA PRO A 164 7.44 15.49 7.72
C PRO A 164 8.56 14.87 6.88
N ILE A 165 8.24 14.54 5.64
CA ILE A 165 9.15 13.97 4.63
C ILE A 165 9.12 14.91 3.42
N GLU A 166 10.28 15.41 3.00
CA GLU A 166 10.43 16.31 1.85
C GLU A 166 11.27 15.61 0.79
N GLN A 167 10.72 15.44 -0.42
CA GLN A 167 11.39 14.75 -1.54
C GLN A 167 11.92 13.35 -1.16
N GLY A 168 11.15 12.61 -0.36
CA GLY A 168 11.54 11.27 0.13
C GLY A 168 12.52 11.29 1.32
N HIS A 169 12.99 12.46 1.76
CA HIS A 169 13.90 12.61 2.89
C HIS A 169 13.16 13.07 4.15
N PRO A 170 13.14 12.27 5.24
CA PRO A 170 12.56 12.70 6.50
C PRO A 170 13.34 13.88 7.09
N LEU A 171 12.63 14.90 7.56
CA LEU A 171 13.27 16.04 8.21
C LEU A 171 13.82 15.63 9.59
N ARG A 172 14.82 16.37 10.08
CA ARG A 172 15.43 16.09 11.39
C ARG A 172 14.60 16.71 12.51
N PHE A 173 14.13 15.92 13.47
CA PHE A 173 13.40 16.45 14.63
C PHE A 173 14.34 17.18 15.62
N ILE A 174 14.01 18.42 15.93
CA ILE A 174 14.80 19.28 16.82
C ILE A 174 14.24 19.27 18.24
N GLY A 175 12.91 19.36 18.36
CA GLY A 175 12.24 19.38 19.65
C GLY A 175 10.76 19.74 19.54
N GLN A 176 10.07 19.66 20.67
CA GLN A 176 8.69 20.10 20.80
C GLN A 176 8.55 21.08 21.96
N LEU A 177 7.65 22.05 21.81
CA LEU A 177 7.41 23.13 22.75
C LEU A 177 5.91 23.21 23.05
N PRO A 178 5.48 23.26 24.33
CA PRO A 178 4.09 23.53 24.65
C PRO A 178 3.74 24.97 24.24
N LEU A 179 2.56 25.18 23.69
CA LEU A 179 2.04 26.51 23.32
C LEU A 179 1.30 27.23 24.47
N GLY A 180 1.34 26.68 25.68
CA GLY A 180 0.75 27.27 26.89
C GLY A 180 -0.76 27.08 27.02
N ASP A 181 -1.29 27.39 28.21
CA ASP A 181 -2.66 27.11 28.67
C ASP A 181 -3.73 27.99 28.00
N HIS A 182 -3.89 27.90 26.69
CA HIS A 182 -5.06 28.47 26.01
C HIS A 182 -6.24 27.53 26.25
N ALA A 183 -6.90 27.69 27.40
CA ALA A 183 -8.20 27.14 27.79
C ALA A 183 -8.55 25.74 27.23
N HIS A 184 -8.43 24.74 28.10
CA HIS A 184 -8.93 23.36 27.96
C HIS A 184 -8.23 22.41 26.98
N ASP A 185 -7.44 22.90 26.02
CA ASP A 185 -6.74 22.04 25.06
C ASP A 185 -5.20 22.13 25.20
N ASP A 186 -4.53 20.99 25.34
CA ASP A 186 -3.07 20.91 25.25
C ASP A 186 -2.65 21.17 23.79
N ALA A 187 -1.69 22.06 23.58
CA ALA A 187 -1.16 22.35 22.25
C ALA A 187 0.38 22.28 22.24
N PHE A 188 0.95 21.66 21.21
CA PHE A 188 2.39 21.55 21.02
C PHE A 188 2.80 22.01 19.61
N VAL A 189 3.91 22.75 19.55
CA VAL A 189 4.68 22.97 18.32
C VAL A 189 5.77 21.91 18.25
N TYR A 190 5.86 21.23 17.12
CA TYR A 190 6.93 20.30 16.78
C TYR A 190 7.83 20.96 15.76
N VAL A 191 9.13 21.03 16.04
CA VAL A 191 10.11 21.72 15.19
C VAL A 191 11.01 20.70 14.50
N PHE A 192 11.11 20.81 13.18
CA PHE A 192 11.95 20.01 12.32
C PHE A 192 12.91 20.89 11.54
N GLN A 193 14.11 20.40 11.26
CA GLN A 193 15.12 21.06 10.46
C GLN A 193 15.19 20.42 9.07
N ARG A 194 15.19 21.27 8.05
CA ARG A 194 15.42 20.93 6.64
C ARG A 194 16.91 20.85 6.31
N GLY A 195 17.23 20.25 5.16
CA GLY A 195 18.62 20.11 4.70
C GLY A 195 19.33 21.45 4.45
N ASP A 196 18.59 22.51 4.13
CA ASP A 196 19.10 23.88 3.95
C ASP A 196 19.28 24.65 5.27
N GLY A 197 18.99 24.02 6.41
CA GLY A 197 19.07 24.60 7.74
C GLY A 197 17.83 25.37 8.17
N SER A 198 16.83 25.58 7.30
CA SER A 198 15.56 26.18 7.68
C SER A 198 14.69 25.25 8.54
N CYS A 199 13.68 25.82 9.19
CA CYS A 199 12.80 25.09 10.09
C CYS A 199 11.42 24.87 9.47
N TRP A 200 10.86 23.69 9.73
CA TRP A 200 9.47 23.35 9.50
C TRP A 200 8.78 23.12 10.85
N THR A 201 7.55 23.59 10.99
CA THR A 201 6.79 23.43 12.23
C THR A 201 5.45 22.78 11.97
N ILE A 202 5.06 21.88 12.87
CA ILE A 202 3.71 21.32 12.94
C ILE A 202 3.11 21.75 14.27
N VAL A 203 1.84 22.16 14.26
CA VAL A 203 1.08 22.47 15.47
C VAL A 203 -0.02 21.42 15.60
N GLN A 204 -0.10 20.78 16.77
CA GLN A 204 -1.23 19.92 17.11
C GLN A 204 -1.93 20.45 18.37
N HIS A 205 -3.24 20.27 18.40
CA HIS A 205 -4.13 20.54 19.53
C HIS A 205 -4.74 19.21 19.97
N ALA A 206 -4.99 19.05 21.28
CA ALA A 206 -5.66 17.88 21.85
C ALA A 206 -7.11 17.72 21.35
#